data_AF-A0A6F9WYY6-F1
#
_entry.id   AF-A0A6F9WYY6-F1
#
_cell.length_a   1.000
_cell.length_b   1.000
_cell.length_c   1.000
_cell.angle_alpha   90.00
_cell.angle_beta   90.00
_cell.angle_gamma   90.00
#
_symmetry.space_group_name_H-M   'P 1'
#
loop_
_entity.id
_entity.type
_entity.pdbx_description
1 polymer ?
#
loop_
_entity_poly.entity_id
_entity_poly.type
_entity_poly.pdbx_seq_one_letter_code
_entity_poly.pdbx_strand_id
1 'polypeptide(L)'
;MKLSGMARENRSGAASGKTTAVPYVRRRCRLLAYGAVLLAQVTAVSAMDRSICAPDSGVTLHPDGQLNSCVAREPVTVKDVKCNSYSLISFHENGQLRHCVLRENYSYGPIVCNQPATISFYSSGQLETCDLAKPVQIEGVDCNQGETISFFENGTLRSCGRPL
;
A
#
# COMPACT_ATOMS: atom_id res chain seq x y z
N MET A 1 -45.03 28.99 25.86
CA MET A 1 -44.91 29.52 27.24
C MET A 1 -44.52 28.38 28.19
N LYS A 2 -43.92 28.72 29.34
CA LYS A 2 -43.37 27.84 30.39
C LYS A 2 -42.08 27.07 30.02
N LEU A 3 -41.21 26.97 31.03
CA LEU A 3 -39.91 26.29 31.08
C LEU A 3 -39.89 25.35 32.31
N SER A 4 -38.74 24.67 32.51
CA SER A 4 -38.13 24.30 33.81
C SER A 4 -38.45 22.93 34.44
N GLY A 5 -37.45 22.45 35.22
CA GLY A 5 -37.36 21.13 35.87
C GLY A 5 -36.24 20.28 35.25
N MET A 6 -34.99 20.20 35.73
CA MET A 6 -34.36 20.43 37.06
C MET A 6 -34.68 19.42 38.18
N ALA A 7 -33.91 18.32 38.22
CA ALA A 7 -33.25 17.70 39.40
C ALA A 7 -32.26 16.60 38.89
N ARG A 8 -31.09 16.23 39.47
CA ARG A 8 -30.60 16.08 40.86
C ARG A 8 -31.24 14.88 41.62
N GLU A 9 -30.54 14.06 42.43
CA GLU A 9 -29.12 14.04 42.88
C GLU A 9 -28.86 12.79 43.80
N ASN A 10 -27.58 12.41 44.07
CA ASN A 10 -27.10 11.46 45.13
C ASN A 10 -27.49 9.94 44.96
N ARG A 11 -26.92 8.91 45.63
CA ARG A 11 -25.72 8.64 46.52
C ARG A 11 -25.45 7.09 46.49
N SER A 12 -24.48 6.42 47.15
CA SER A 12 -23.37 6.71 48.10
C SER A 12 -22.32 5.56 48.09
N GLY A 13 -21.22 5.67 48.87
CA GLY A 13 -20.32 4.54 49.26
C GLY A 13 -18.99 4.48 48.48
N ALA A 14 -17.76 4.64 49.02
CA ALA A 14 -17.21 4.58 50.39
C ALA A 14 -17.19 3.16 51.01
N ALA A 15 -16.11 2.65 51.64
CA ALA A 15 -14.71 3.08 51.83
C ALA A 15 -13.83 1.82 52.11
N SER A 16 -12.54 1.79 52.50
CA SER A 16 -11.53 2.77 52.94
C SER A 16 -10.10 2.16 52.84
N GLY A 17 -9.02 2.92 53.07
CA GLY A 17 -7.65 2.34 53.16
C GLY A 17 -6.53 3.33 53.55
N LYS A 18 -5.71 3.00 54.56
CA LYS A 18 -4.65 3.86 55.15
C LYS A 18 -3.48 3.01 55.71
N THR A 19 -2.23 3.50 55.84
CA THR A 19 -1.65 4.77 55.36
C THR A 19 -0.57 4.48 54.29
N THR A 20 0.76 4.74 54.34
CA THR A 20 1.69 5.45 55.26
C THR A 20 2.94 5.84 54.45
N ALA A 21 3.70 6.87 54.86
CA ALA A 21 4.98 7.25 54.21
C ALA A 21 6.12 7.37 55.23
N VAL A 22 7.32 6.86 54.87
CA VAL A 22 8.59 6.98 55.62
C VAL A 22 9.74 7.14 54.60
N PRO A 23 10.76 8.00 54.82
CA PRO A 23 11.72 8.42 53.77
C PRO A 23 13.10 7.73 53.84
N TYR A 24 14.06 8.24 53.05
CA TYR A 24 15.49 7.85 52.94
C TYR A 24 15.74 6.52 52.18
N VAL A 25 16.82 6.30 51.40
CA VAL A 25 18.15 6.96 51.31
C VAL A 25 18.55 7.19 49.83
N ARG A 26 19.30 8.27 49.51
CA ARG A 26 20.03 8.40 48.23
C ARG A 26 21.21 7.41 48.15
N ARG A 27 21.22 6.50 47.16
CA ARG A 27 22.47 5.92 46.63
C ARG A 27 22.48 5.96 45.10
N ARG A 28 23.50 6.61 44.53
CA ARG A 28 23.84 6.49 43.10
C ARG A 28 24.59 5.17 42.92
N CYS A 29 24.12 4.29 42.06
CA CYS A 29 24.91 3.18 41.54
C CYS A 29 24.85 3.22 40.01
N ARG A 30 26.01 3.28 39.34
CA ARG A 30 26.10 3.17 37.89
C ARG A 30 26.20 1.68 37.54
N LEU A 31 25.21 1.14 36.84
CA LEU A 31 25.34 -0.13 36.14
C LEU A 31 24.94 0.07 34.67
N LEU A 32 25.83 -0.33 33.76
CA LEU A 32 25.69 -0.15 32.33
C LEU A 32 24.82 -1.27 31.75
N ALA A 33 23.50 -1.07 31.77
CA ALA A 33 22.57 -1.94 31.06
C ALA A 33 22.60 -1.61 29.55
N TYR A 34 23.50 -2.24 28.80
CA TYR A 34 23.44 -2.26 27.33
C TYR A 34 22.26 -3.10 26.86
N GLY A 35 21.06 -2.55 26.96
CA GLY A 35 19.84 -3.15 26.41
C GLY A 35 19.89 -3.09 24.88
N ALA A 36 20.15 -4.24 24.24
CA ALA A 36 20.06 -4.36 22.79
C ALA A 36 18.61 -4.25 22.34
N VAL A 37 18.19 -3.04 21.95
CA VAL A 37 16.84 -2.79 21.42
C VAL A 37 16.74 -3.38 20.01
N LEU A 38 16.32 -4.64 19.93
CA LEU A 38 15.90 -5.28 18.68
C LEU A 38 14.64 -4.59 18.16
N LEU A 39 14.84 -3.59 17.30
CA LEU A 39 13.77 -2.94 16.55
C LEU A 39 13.23 -3.92 15.50
N ALA A 40 12.28 -4.75 15.91
CA ALA A 40 11.47 -5.56 15.00
C ALA A 40 10.64 -4.63 14.10
N GLN A 41 11.18 -4.34 12.92
CA GLN A 41 10.51 -3.59 11.85
C GLN A 41 9.38 -4.47 11.27
N VAL A 42 8.24 -4.52 11.97
CA VAL A 42 7.04 -5.22 11.48
C VAL A 42 6.42 -4.39 10.36
N THR A 43 6.92 -4.61 9.14
CA THR A 43 6.29 -4.11 7.92
C THR A 43 4.97 -4.84 7.72
N ALA A 44 3.89 -4.28 8.25
CA ALA A 44 2.54 -4.80 8.04
C ALA A 44 2.23 -4.77 6.53
N VAL A 45 2.11 -5.96 5.93
CA VAL A 45 1.62 -6.10 4.55
C VAL A 45 0.13 -5.77 4.58
N SER A 46 -0.21 -4.56 4.14
CA SER A 46 -1.60 -4.14 3.95
C SER A 46 -2.22 -4.92 2.79
N ALA A 47 -2.78 -6.10 3.08
CA ALA A 47 -3.58 -6.85 2.13
C ALA A 47 -4.72 -5.98 1.58
N MET A 48 -4.85 -5.92 0.26
CA MET A 48 -5.82 -5.04 -0.40
C MET A 48 -7.23 -5.60 -0.23
N ASP A 49 -8.11 -4.78 0.36
CA ASP A 49 -9.48 -5.18 0.68
C ASP A 49 -10.40 -5.19 -0.56
N ARG A 50 -11.40 -6.06 -0.53
CA ARG A 50 -12.39 -6.27 -1.59
C ARG A 50 -13.32 -5.06 -1.78
N SER A 51 -13.32 -4.10 -0.86
CA SER A 51 -14.05 -2.82 -0.99
C SER A 51 -13.63 -1.99 -2.21
N ILE A 52 -12.45 -2.23 -2.81
CA ILE A 52 -12.05 -1.59 -4.08
C ILE A 52 -12.80 -2.14 -5.30
N CYS A 53 -13.42 -3.31 -5.19
CA CYS A 53 -14.02 -4.03 -6.31
C CYS A 53 -15.43 -3.51 -6.64
N ALA A 54 -15.77 -3.50 -7.93
CA ALA A 54 -17.11 -3.15 -8.39
C ALA A 54 -18.13 -4.18 -7.91
N PRO A 55 -19.35 -3.77 -7.52
CA PRO A 55 -20.43 -4.70 -7.22
C PRO A 55 -20.67 -5.61 -8.44
N ASP A 56 -21.01 -6.87 -8.18
CA ASP A 56 -21.30 -7.91 -9.17
C ASP A 56 -20.14 -8.21 -10.16
N SER A 57 -18.94 -7.66 -9.94
CA SER A 57 -17.74 -8.05 -10.68
C SER A 57 -17.16 -9.36 -10.15
N GLY A 58 -16.50 -10.11 -11.05
CA GLY A 58 -15.79 -11.34 -10.68
C GLY A 58 -14.60 -11.04 -9.76
N VAL A 59 -14.76 -11.28 -8.46
CA VAL A 59 -13.67 -11.24 -7.48
C VAL A 59 -13.02 -12.61 -7.40
N THR A 60 -11.73 -12.68 -7.72
CA THR A 60 -10.90 -13.87 -7.55
C THR A 60 -9.95 -13.70 -6.36
N LEU A 61 -9.58 -14.81 -5.73
CA LEU A 61 -8.75 -14.84 -4.53
C LEU A 61 -7.52 -15.73 -4.74
N HIS A 62 -6.48 -15.46 -3.97
CA HIS A 62 -5.34 -16.36 -3.80
C HIS A 62 -5.69 -17.48 -2.81
N PRO A 63 -4.91 -18.58 -2.73
CA PRO A 63 -5.21 -19.71 -1.84
C PRO A 63 -5.26 -19.37 -0.34
N ASP A 64 -4.64 -18.26 0.06
CA ASP A 64 -4.65 -17.70 1.41
C ASP A 64 -5.87 -16.80 1.71
N GLY A 65 -6.71 -16.53 0.71
CA GLY A 65 -7.91 -15.68 0.81
C GLY A 65 -7.68 -14.19 0.51
N GLN A 66 -6.45 -13.76 0.21
CA GLN A 66 -6.15 -12.41 -0.27
C GLN A 66 -6.75 -12.14 -1.66
N LEU A 67 -6.93 -10.87 -2.00
CA LEU A 67 -7.45 -10.44 -3.31
C LEU A 67 -6.44 -10.77 -4.42
N ASN A 68 -6.86 -11.58 -5.39
CA ASN A 68 -6.07 -11.88 -6.59
C ASN A 68 -6.38 -10.88 -7.70
N SER A 69 -7.64 -10.79 -8.13
CA SER A 69 -8.07 -9.78 -9.10
C SER A 69 -9.57 -9.50 -9.04
N CYS A 70 -9.95 -8.29 -9.44
CA CYS A 70 -11.34 -7.89 -9.68
C CYS A 70 -11.39 -6.68 -10.62
N VAL A 71 -12.60 -6.26 -11.01
CA VAL A 71 -12.79 -4.95 -11.68
C VAL A 71 -12.83 -3.87 -10.61
N ALA A 72 -11.98 -2.85 -10.71
CA ALA A 72 -11.99 -1.72 -9.77
C ALA A 72 -13.29 -0.91 -9.89
N ARG A 73 -13.94 -0.58 -8.77
CA ARG A 73 -15.16 0.25 -8.72
C ARG A 73 -14.86 1.72 -9.05
N GLU A 74 -13.82 2.22 -8.39
CA GLU A 74 -13.40 3.63 -8.37
C GLU A 74 -11.88 3.68 -8.61
N PRO A 75 -11.28 4.86 -8.88
CA PRO A 75 -9.83 4.96 -9.09
C PRO A 75 -9.03 4.51 -7.86
N VAL A 76 -8.22 3.47 -8.00
CA VAL A 76 -7.39 2.93 -6.90
C VAL A 76 -5.97 3.45 -7.05
N THR A 77 -5.37 3.96 -5.97
CA THR A 77 -3.94 4.28 -5.92
C THR A 77 -3.22 3.21 -5.12
N VAL A 78 -2.26 2.51 -5.73
CA VAL A 78 -1.47 1.45 -5.10
C VAL A 78 -0.01 1.88 -5.08
N LYS A 79 0.52 2.18 -3.89
CA LYS A 79 1.74 3.01 -3.72
C LYS A 79 1.56 4.33 -4.48
N ASP A 80 2.27 4.52 -5.59
CA ASP A 80 2.21 5.70 -6.45
C ASP A 80 1.52 5.43 -7.81
N VAL A 81 1.07 4.19 -8.06
CA VAL A 81 0.41 3.79 -9.32
C VAL A 81 -1.09 4.06 -9.21
N LYS A 82 -1.62 4.97 -10.03
CA LYS A 82 -3.06 5.26 -10.09
C LYS A 82 -3.74 4.45 -11.18
N CYS A 83 -4.44 3.41 -10.73
CA CYS A 83 -5.25 2.53 -11.56
C CYS A 83 -6.61 3.16 -11.88
N ASN A 84 -7.14 2.87 -13.07
CA ASN A 84 -8.42 3.39 -13.51
C ASN A 84 -9.63 2.61 -12.96
N SER A 85 -10.75 3.31 -12.79
CA SER A 85 -12.05 2.71 -12.46
C SER A 85 -12.58 1.85 -13.62
N TYR A 86 -13.45 0.89 -13.31
CA TYR A 86 -14.11 -0.04 -14.26
C TYR A 86 -13.12 -0.82 -15.14
N SER A 87 -11.90 -1.00 -14.65
CA SER A 87 -10.80 -1.72 -15.30
C SER A 87 -10.34 -2.88 -14.43
N LEU A 88 -9.75 -3.91 -15.04
CA LEU A 88 -9.15 -5.03 -14.28
C LEU A 88 -7.96 -4.54 -13.46
N ILE A 89 -7.92 -4.92 -12.18
CA ILE A 89 -6.76 -4.78 -11.30
C ILE A 89 -6.43 -6.16 -10.71
N SER A 90 -5.15 -6.50 -10.65
CA SER A 90 -4.67 -7.75 -10.07
C SER A 90 -3.44 -7.57 -9.19
N PHE A 91 -3.22 -8.52 -8.29
CA PHE A 91 -2.17 -8.54 -7.28
C PHE A 91 -1.48 -9.90 -7.24
N HIS A 92 -0.21 -9.92 -6.82
CA HIS A 92 0.53 -11.13 -6.46
C HIS A 92 0.12 -11.62 -5.06
N GLU A 93 0.46 -12.86 -4.70
CA GLU A 93 0.13 -13.44 -3.39
C GLU A 93 0.72 -12.65 -2.21
N ASN A 94 1.80 -11.89 -2.42
CA ASN A 94 2.38 -11.00 -1.42
C ASN A 94 1.70 -9.60 -1.34
N GLY A 95 0.53 -9.43 -1.96
CA GLY A 95 -0.25 -8.19 -1.97
C GLY A 95 0.29 -7.09 -2.87
N GLN A 96 1.42 -7.28 -3.56
CA GLN A 96 1.94 -6.29 -4.52
C GLN A 96 1.07 -6.22 -5.78
N LEU A 97 0.88 -5.02 -6.33
CA LEU A 97 0.21 -4.82 -7.63
C LEU A 97 0.90 -5.67 -8.70
N ARG A 98 0.11 -6.43 -9.46
CA ARG A 98 0.57 -7.23 -10.59
C ARG A 98 0.30 -6.55 -11.92
N HIS A 99 -0.92 -6.06 -12.14
CA HIS A 99 -1.22 -5.14 -13.24
C HIS A 99 -2.48 -4.31 -12.98
N CYS A 100 -2.59 -3.18 -13.68
CA CYS A 100 -3.85 -2.47 -13.88
C CYS A 100 -3.79 -1.59 -15.13
N VAL A 101 -4.94 -1.04 -15.56
CA VAL A 101 -4.98 0.04 -16.56
C VAL A 101 -4.65 1.37 -15.86
N LEU A 102 -3.66 2.11 -16.36
CA LEU A 102 -3.27 3.42 -15.84
C LEU A 102 -4.36 4.47 -16.07
N ARG A 103 -4.61 5.28 -15.03
CA ARG A 103 -5.47 6.47 -15.08
C ARG A 103 -4.71 7.75 -15.50
N GLU A 104 -3.42 7.80 -15.18
CA GLU A 104 -2.49 8.89 -15.54
C GLU A 104 -1.10 8.31 -15.81
N ASN A 105 -0.26 9.05 -16.54
CA ASN A 105 1.10 8.65 -16.89
C ASN A 105 1.93 8.33 -15.63
N TYR A 106 2.41 7.10 -15.54
CA TYR A 106 3.27 6.66 -14.44
C TYR A 106 4.76 6.82 -14.79
N SER A 107 5.56 7.34 -13.86
CA SER A 107 7.00 7.55 -14.07
C SER A 107 7.83 6.53 -13.30
N TYR A 108 8.69 5.80 -14.01
CA TYR A 108 9.61 4.79 -13.45
C TYR A 108 11.06 5.17 -13.81
N GLY A 109 11.66 6.05 -12.99
CA GLY A 109 12.94 6.67 -13.33
C GLY A 109 12.83 7.53 -14.60
N PRO A 110 13.61 7.27 -15.67
CA PRO A 110 13.53 8.02 -16.93
C PRO A 110 12.30 7.66 -17.78
N ILE A 111 11.76 6.45 -17.58
CA ILE A 111 10.62 5.89 -18.31
C ILE A 111 9.33 6.58 -17.87
N VAL A 112 8.46 6.89 -18.84
CA VAL A 112 7.10 7.35 -18.57
C VAL A 112 6.14 6.45 -19.32
N CYS A 113 5.38 5.66 -18.56
CA CYS A 113 4.32 4.78 -19.04
C CYS A 113 3.06 5.60 -19.35
N ASN A 114 2.37 5.24 -20.44
CA ASN A 114 1.25 6.00 -21.00
C ASN A 114 -0.09 5.75 -20.30
N GLN A 115 -1.03 6.70 -20.38
CA GLN A 115 -2.45 6.46 -20.11
C GLN A 115 -3.33 6.70 -21.35
N PRO A 116 -4.42 5.95 -21.54
CA PRO A 116 -4.75 4.70 -20.85
C PRO A 116 -3.98 3.52 -21.48
N ALA A 117 -3.17 2.83 -20.69
CA ALA A 117 -2.47 1.61 -21.08
C ALA A 117 -2.39 0.65 -19.88
N THR A 118 -2.15 -0.63 -20.13
CA THR A 118 -1.87 -1.60 -19.06
C THR A 118 -0.42 -1.44 -18.61
N ILE A 119 -0.20 -1.39 -17.30
CA ILE A 119 1.11 -1.52 -16.67
C ILE A 119 1.16 -2.85 -15.91
N SER A 120 2.27 -3.59 -16.00
CA SER A 120 2.50 -4.78 -15.18
C SER A 120 3.80 -4.72 -14.39
N PHE A 121 3.83 -5.42 -13.27
CA PHE A 121 4.95 -5.46 -12.33
C PHE A 121 5.21 -6.90 -11.87
N TYR A 122 6.48 -7.20 -11.60
CA TYR A 122 6.89 -8.42 -10.92
C TYR A 122 6.49 -8.45 -9.44
N SER A 123 6.56 -9.61 -8.79
CA SER A 123 6.19 -9.75 -7.38
C SER A 123 7.19 -9.08 -6.43
N SER A 124 8.42 -8.77 -6.88
CA SER A 124 9.31 -7.82 -6.20
C SER A 124 8.83 -6.37 -6.23
N GLY A 125 7.94 -6.01 -7.16
CA GLY A 125 7.45 -4.64 -7.39
C GLY A 125 8.23 -3.86 -8.46
N GLN A 126 9.16 -4.51 -9.18
CA GLN A 126 9.82 -3.93 -10.34
C GLN A 126 8.90 -3.92 -11.58
N LEU A 127 9.08 -2.93 -12.46
CA LEU A 127 8.34 -2.82 -13.72
C LEU A 127 8.60 -4.04 -14.61
N GLU A 128 7.53 -4.67 -15.10
CA GLU A 128 7.59 -5.80 -16.05
C GLU A 128 7.27 -5.32 -17.48
N THR A 129 6.12 -4.67 -17.69
CA THR A 129 5.76 -4.05 -18.98
C THR A 129 4.99 -2.72 -18.82
N CYS A 130 5.12 -1.83 -19.80
CA CYS A 130 4.16 -0.74 -20.07
C CYS A 130 4.32 -0.17 -21.49
N ASP A 131 3.35 0.61 -21.96
CA ASP A 131 3.46 1.36 -23.23
C ASP A 131 4.08 2.75 -22.99
N LEU A 132 4.97 3.20 -23.87
CA LEU A 132 5.72 4.46 -23.71
C LEU A 132 4.89 5.71 -24.05
N ALA A 133 4.81 6.65 -23.10
CA ALA A 133 4.19 7.96 -23.30
C ALA A 133 5.05 8.93 -24.15
N LYS A 134 6.35 8.67 -24.24
CA LYS A 134 7.38 9.46 -24.94
C LYS A 134 8.57 8.55 -25.32
N PRO A 135 9.44 8.92 -26.29
CA PRO A 135 10.64 8.14 -26.55
C PRO A 135 11.61 8.15 -25.37
N VAL A 136 12.40 7.08 -25.22
CA VAL A 136 13.44 6.93 -24.19
C VAL A 136 14.56 6.02 -24.68
N GLN A 137 15.80 6.35 -24.32
CA GLN A 137 16.95 5.46 -24.54
C GLN A 137 17.19 4.62 -23.29
N ILE A 138 17.25 3.30 -23.43
CA ILE A 138 17.43 2.33 -22.35
C ILE A 138 18.58 1.40 -22.75
N GLU A 139 19.65 1.34 -21.94
CA GLU A 139 20.81 0.47 -22.19
C GLU A 139 21.48 0.66 -23.57
N GLY A 140 21.30 1.84 -24.19
CA GLY A 140 21.78 2.17 -25.54
C GLY A 140 20.80 1.82 -26.68
N VAL A 141 19.63 1.27 -26.36
CA VAL A 141 18.53 1.02 -27.31
C VAL A 141 17.55 2.20 -27.27
N ASP A 142 17.24 2.79 -28.43
CA ASP A 142 16.21 3.82 -28.55
C ASP A 142 14.83 3.17 -28.72
N CYS A 143 13.94 3.41 -27.75
CA CYS A 143 12.56 2.93 -27.75
C CYS A 143 11.59 4.11 -27.96
N ASN A 144 10.63 3.95 -28.86
CA ASN A 144 9.78 5.05 -29.37
C ASN A 144 8.50 5.24 -28.54
N GLN A 145 7.87 6.41 -28.71
CA GLN A 145 6.53 6.67 -28.17
C GLN A 145 5.51 5.67 -28.76
N GLY A 146 4.65 5.12 -27.90
CA GLY A 146 3.63 4.13 -28.27
C GLY A 146 4.15 2.71 -28.45
N GLU A 147 5.43 2.44 -28.16
CA GLU A 147 5.95 1.08 -28.08
C GLU A 147 5.74 0.49 -26.68
N THR A 148 5.38 -0.79 -26.62
CA THR A 148 5.39 -1.58 -25.39
C THR A 148 6.84 -1.94 -25.07
N ILE A 149 7.31 -1.58 -23.89
CA ILE A 149 8.59 -2.05 -23.34
C ILE A 149 8.35 -3.25 -22.44
N SER A 150 9.30 -4.19 -22.43
CA SER A 150 9.36 -5.25 -21.42
C SER A 150 10.76 -5.35 -20.82
N PHE A 151 10.82 -5.72 -19.54
CA PHE A 151 12.05 -5.94 -18.79
C PHE A 151 12.20 -7.41 -18.37
N PHE A 152 13.32 -7.71 -17.73
CA PHE A 152 13.47 -8.84 -16.82
C PHE A 152 13.43 -8.35 -15.36
N GLU A 153 13.23 -9.24 -14.37
CA GLU A 153 13.17 -8.89 -12.94
C GLU A 153 14.53 -8.45 -12.33
N ASN A 154 15.57 -8.29 -13.13
CA ASN A 154 16.82 -7.61 -12.75
C ASN A 154 16.88 -6.14 -13.23
N GLY A 155 15.85 -5.66 -13.93
CA GLY A 155 15.77 -4.31 -14.50
C GLY A 155 16.36 -4.13 -15.90
N THR A 156 16.98 -5.16 -16.50
CA THR A 156 17.55 -5.06 -17.86
C THR A 156 16.46 -5.14 -18.94
N LEU A 157 16.63 -4.43 -20.05
CA LEU A 157 15.66 -4.36 -21.14
C LEU A 157 15.56 -5.72 -21.86
N ARG A 158 14.32 -6.23 -21.98
CA ARG A 158 14.02 -7.46 -22.71
C ARG A 158 13.54 -7.19 -24.12
N SER A 159 12.72 -6.15 -24.32
CA SER A 159 12.26 -5.72 -25.64
C SER A 159 11.70 -4.31 -25.62
N CYS A 160 11.72 -3.63 -26.77
CA CYS A 160 10.74 -2.60 -27.09
C CYS A 160 10.27 -2.74 -28.54
N GLY A 161 9.03 -2.36 -28.81
CA GLY A 161 8.40 -2.49 -30.13
C GLY A 161 6.89 -2.21 -30.07
N ARG A 162 6.20 -2.25 -31.21
CA ARG A 162 4.75 -1.99 -31.24
C ARG A 162 3.97 -3.05 -30.45
N PRO A 163 2.86 -2.67 -29.79
CA PRO A 163 1.84 -3.61 -29.33
C PRO A 163 1.39 -4.55 -30.46
N LEU A 164 1.08 -5.80 -30.12
CA LEU A 164 0.59 -6.84 -31.04
C LEU A 164 -0.94 -6.84 -31.15
#